data_AF-A0A2P4XJM4-F1
#
_entry.id   AF-A0A2P4XJM4-F1
#
_cell.length_a   1.000
_cell.length_b   1.000
_cell.length_c   1.000
_cell.angle_alpha   90.00
_cell.angle_beta   90.00
_cell.angle_gamma   90.00
#
_symmetry.space_group_name_H-M   'P 1'
#
loop_
_entity.id
_entity.type
_entity.pdbx_description
1 polymer ?
#
loop_
_entity_poly.entity_id
_entity_poly.type
_entity_poly.pdbx_seq_one_letter_code
_entity_poly.pdbx_strand_id
1 'polypeptide(L)'
;LVVVDRFYSSVLLAIELLSMGVYVLGTIMADRLGYDKRVKESRKTRPTSIPRGTFLFSRSVDIPTMVAFHWWDRKPVQYLSVNDYQRWMGGVDVHDQLRLQSFSLQLSTRFTKYYKGLFLRFLDLAMVNAYISHKETARLAGTTPMSRGDWYCVLQNQLLQLKAEDFEGVVVTPPPPSQKRRRTPVRISHALEQSEDWVTVSGVQKRRQRSCKVCALLRTNPKKKSFATTFFCQRCSVDAAKCWLCNKIRHKYQGQDKTCFAIWHEDFDCGKSIPVILGKKVVLRRPGKKAGVRKKTRRELELHAGDAEGGECKTGDV
;
A
#
# COMPACT_ATOMS: atom_id res chain seq x y z
N LEU A 1 0.72 -18.88 23.77
CA LEU A 1 0.18 -17.60 24.26
C LEU A 1 0.55 -16.51 23.25
N VAL A 2 -0.43 -15.77 22.75
CA VAL A 2 -0.26 -14.68 21.80
C VAL A 2 -0.68 -13.38 22.48
N VAL A 3 0.24 -12.42 22.54
CA VAL A 3 -0.07 -11.08 23.04
C VAL A 3 -0.43 -10.19 21.85
N VAL A 4 -1.61 -9.59 21.89
CA VAL A 4 -2.16 -8.76 20.82
C VAL A 4 -2.37 -7.32 21.28
N ASP A 5 -2.06 -6.38 20.40
CA ASP A 5 -2.41 -4.98 20.57
C ASP A 5 -3.94 -4.79 20.44
N ARG A 6 -4.44 -3.72 21.05
CA ARG A 6 -5.80 -3.18 20.93
C ARG A 6 -6.36 -3.19 19.51
N PHE A 7 -5.53 -2.93 18.50
CA PHE A 7 -5.97 -2.95 17.11
C PHE A 7 -6.36 -4.34 16.61
N TYR A 8 -5.63 -5.37 17.02
CA TYR A 8 -5.78 -6.74 16.52
C TYR A 8 -6.71 -7.62 17.39
N SER A 9 -7.06 -7.17 18.59
CA SER A 9 -7.89 -7.94 19.51
C SER A 9 -9.40 -7.90 19.16
N SER A 10 -10.03 -9.07 19.29
CA SER A 10 -11.49 -9.23 19.26
C SER A 10 -11.91 -10.47 20.06
N VAL A 11 -13.16 -10.50 20.55
CA VAL A 11 -13.70 -11.64 21.29
C VAL A 11 -13.77 -12.88 20.42
N LEU A 12 -14.24 -12.76 19.18
CA LEU A 12 -14.30 -13.88 18.22
C LEU A 12 -12.91 -14.46 17.95
N LEU A 13 -11.90 -13.61 17.75
CA LEU A 13 -10.52 -14.07 17.55
C LEU A 13 -10.01 -14.84 18.77
N ALA A 14 -10.32 -14.40 19.99
CA ALA A 14 -9.92 -15.09 21.21
C ALA A 14 -10.58 -16.47 21.34
N ILE A 15 -11.86 -16.59 20.96
CA ILE A 15 -12.58 -17.86 20.95
C ILE A 15 -11.98 -18.83 19.91
N GLU A 16 -11.74 -18.34 18.70
CA GLU A 16 -11.15 -19.15 17.63
C GLU A 16 -9.75 -19.64 18.01
N LEU A 17 -8.89 -18.74 18.52
CA LEU A 17 -7.55 -19.12 18.95
C LEU A 17 -7.57 -20.08 20.14
N LEU A 18 -8.52 -19.93 21.06
CA LEU A 18 -8.71 -20.90 22.14
C LEU A 18 -9.10 -22.29 21.60
N SER A 19 -9.92 -22.37 20.56
CA SER A 19 -10.26 -23.65 19.91
C SER A 19 -9.03 -24.35 19.30
N MET A 20 -8.02 -23.56 18.89
CA MET A 20 -6.74 -24.05 18.39
C MET A 20 -5.72 -24.33 19.51
N GLY A 21 -6.12 -24.24 20.79
CA GLY A 21 -5.22 -24.35 21.94
C GLY A 21 -4.27 -23.16 22.13
N VAL A 22 -4.55 -22.04 21.45
CA VAL A 22 -3.74 -20.82 21.47
C VAL A 22 -4.37 -19.79 22.40
N TYR A 23 -3.78 -19.59 23.56
CA TYR A 23 -4.22 -18.55 24.50
C TYR A 23 -3.91 -17.16 23.97
N VAL A 24 -4.84 -16.22 24.15
CA VAL A 24 -4.71 -14.81 23.73
C VAL A 24 -4.74 -13.89 24.94
N LEU A 25 -3.93 -12.83 24.87
CA LEU A 25 -3.87 -11.77 25.86
C LEU A 25 -3.76 -10.42 25.14
N GLY A 26 -4.57 -9.44 25.51
CA GLY A 26 -4.36 -8.12 24.92
C GLY A 26 -5.30 -7.05 25.42
N THR A 27 -4.93 -5.80 25.14
CA THR A 27 -5.87 -4.68 25.26
C THR A 27 -6.97 -4.85 24.21
N ILE A 28 -8.18 -4.35 24.47
CA ILE A 28 -9.30 -4.41 23.52
C ILE A 28 -10.02 -3.07 23.41
N MET A 29 -10.59 -2.78 22.24
CA MET A 29 -11.47 -1.63 22.09
C MET A 29 -12.84 -1.90 22.71
N ALA A 30 -13.35 -0.93 23.47
CA ALA A 30 -14.63 -0.99 24.19
C ALA A 30 -15.88 -1.16 23.34
N ASP A 31 -15.75 -0.92 22.05
CA ASP A 31 -16.78 -1.00 21.03
C ASP A 31 -16.71 -2.30 20.22
N ARG A 32 -15.77 -3.21 20.53
CA ARG A 32 -15.72 -4.53 19.89
C ARG A 32 -16.95 -5.35 20.24
N LEU A 33 -17.52 -5.97 19.21
CA LEU A 33 -18.65 -6.89 19.35
C LEU A 33 -18.27 -8.08 20.25
N GLY A 34 -19.20 -8.47 21.13
CA GLY A 34 -19.03 -9.58 22.07
C GLY A 34 -18.28 -9.22 23.36
N TYR A 35 -17.72 -8.02 23.50
CA TYR A 35 -17.10 -7.58 24.75
C TYR A 35 -18.17 -7.29 25.82
N ASP A 36 -17.95 -7.74 27.06
CA ASP A 36 -18.95 -7.62 28.13
C ASP A 36 -19.18 -6.14 28.51
N LYS A 37 -20.41 -5.66 28.28
CA LYS A 37 -20.83 -4.30 28.59
C LYS A 37 -20.79 -3.99 30.08
N ARG A 38 -20.86 -4.99 30.97
CA ARG A 38 -20.77 -4.82 32.43
C ARG A 38 -19.39 -4.36 32.88
N VAL A 39 -18.36 -4.67 32.11
CA VAL A 39 -16.98 -4.25 32.39
C VAL A 39 -16.58 -3.01 31.60
N LYS A 40 -17.48 -2.52 30.75
CA LYS A 40 -17.24 -1.32 29.95
C LYS A 40 -17.43 -0.10 30.82
N GLU A 41 -16.32 0.56 31.11
CA GLU A 41 -16.34 1.87 31.72
C GLU A 41 -16.66 2.96 30.67
N SER A 42 -17.63 3.81 31.00
CA SER A 42 -18.06 4.93 30.15
C SER A 42 -17.27 6.20 30.43
N ARG A 43 -16.70 6.33 31.63
CA ARG A 43 -15.90 7.48 32.05
C ARG A 43 -14.57 7.53 31.31
N LYS A 44 -14.19 8.72 30.81
CA LYS A 44 -12.93 8.91 30.06
C LYS A 44 -11.69 8.94 30.97
N THR A 45 -11.87 9.26 32.24
CA THR A 45 -10.79 9.48 33.23
C THR A 45 -11.14 8.82 34.55
N ARG A 46 -10.11 8.46 35.32
CA ARG A 46 -10.26 7.87 36.65
C ARG A 46 -10.84 8.89 37.65
N PRO A 47 -11.93 8.57 38.35
CA PRO A 47 -12.42 9.36 39.47
C PRO A 47 -11.41 9.40 40.62
N THR A 48 -11.35 10.52 41.35
CA THR A 48 -10.44 10.68 42.50
C THR A 48 -10.71 9.67 43.61
N SER A 49 -11.96 9.21 43.75
CA SER A 49 -12.38 8.23 44.75
C SER A 49 -11.87 6.81 44.50
N ILE A 50 -11.47 6.47 43.26
CA ILE A 50 -11.02 5.12 42.91
C ILE A 50 -9.49 5.09 42.93
N PRO A 51 -8.84 4.28 43.78
CA PRO A 51 -7.39 4.13 43.76
C PRO A 51 -6.88 3.65 42.40
N ARG A 52 -5.71 4.15 41.99
CA ARG A 52 -5.01 3.65 40.80
C ARG A 52 -4.68 2.17 40.99
N GLY A 53 -4.87 1.36 39.95
CA GLY A 53 -4.68 -0.09 40.00
C GLY A 53 -5.95 -0.89 40.33
N THR A 54 -7.05 -0.23 40.72
CA THR A 54 -8.35 -0.90 40.91
C THR A 54 -8.80 -1.53 39.59
N PHE A 55 -9.30 -2.76 39.63
CA PHE A 55 -9.80 -3.47 38.45
C PHE A 55 -11.19 -4.04 38.69
N LEU A 56 -11.95 -4.17 37.61
CA LEU A 56 -13.20 -4.93 37.56
C LEU A 56 -13.08 -5.94 36.45
N PHE A 57 -13.50 -7.17 36.69
CA PHE A 57 -13.48 -8.24 35.71
C PHE A 57 -14.84 -8.92 35.63
N SER A 58 -15.10 -9.50 34.47
CA SER A 58 -16.21 -10.41 34.21
C SER A 58 -15.65 -11.63 33.50
N ARG A 59 -16.21 -12.78 33.79
CA ARG A 59 -15.85 -14.06 33.20
C ARG A 59 -16.99 -14.50 32.28
N SER A 60 -16.66 -15.03 31.12
CA SER A 60 -17.68 -15.61 30.24
C SER A 60 -18.31 -16.83 30.92
N VAL A 61 -19.62 -16.96 30.79
CA VAL A 61 -20.36 -18.13 31.31
C VAL A 61 -20.09 -19.35 30.44
N ASP A 62 -20.06 -19.16 29.12
CA ASP A 62 -19.85 -20.24 28.15
C ASP A 62 -18.38 -20.68 28.07
N ILE A 63 -17.45 -19.78 28.39
CA ILE A 63 -16.00 -20.01 28.29
C ILE A 63 -15.32 -19.53 29.58
N PRO A 64 -15.22 -20.37 30.62
CA PRO A 64 -14.71 -19.95 31.94
C PRO A 64 -13.26 -19.44 31.93
N THR A 65 -12.46 -19.84 30.93
CA THR A 65 -11.09 -19.36 30.75
C THR A 65 -11.01 -17.95 30.16
N MET A 66 -12.11 -17.43 29.61
CA MET A 66 -12.16 -16.10 29.01
C MET A 66 -12.60 -15.05 30.04
N VAL A 67 -11.71 -14.09 30.28
CA VAL A 67 -11.90 -13.00 31.23
C VAL A 67 -11.79 -11.66 30.48
N ALA A 68 -12.84 -10.85 30.60
CA ALA A 68 -12.85 -9.46 30.20
C ALA A 68 -12.66 -8.61 31.44
N PHE A 69 -11.71 -7.68 31.43
CA PHE A 69 -11.51 -6.79 32.58
C PHE A 69 -11.08 -5.40 32.16
N HIS A 70 -11.27 -4.45 33.06
CA HIS A 70 -10.65 -3.14 32.93
C HIS A 70 -9.91 -2.81 34.22
N TRP A 71 -8.83 -2.03 34.10
CA TRP A 71 -8.10 -1.52 35.25
C TRP A 71 -7.90 -0.02 35.15
N TRP A 72 -7.84 0.61 36.32
CA TRP A 72 -7.83 2.05 36.46
C TRP A 72 -6.41 2.61 36.52
N ASP A 73 -6.01 3.28 35.44
CA ASP A 73 -4.80 4.11 35.40
C ASP A 73 -5.17 5.62 35.43
N ARG A 74 -4.64 6.46 34.52
CA ARG A 74 -5.20 7.80 34.25
C ARG A 74 -6.54 7.72 33.54
N LYS A 75 -6.69 6.69 32.69
CA LYS A 75 -7.89 6.35 31.91
C LYS A 75 -8.19 4.87 32.13
N PRO A 76 -9.44 4.41 31.96
CA PRO A 76 -9.74 2.99 32.04
C PRO A 76 -9.08 2.27 30.85
N VAL A 77 -8.33 1.20 31.13
CA VAL A 77 -7.74 0.36 30.08
C VAL A 77 -8.42 -0.98 30.09
N GLN A 78 -8.95 -1.37 28.93
CA GLN A 78 -9.76 -2.58 28.77
C GLN A 78 -8.95 -3.71 28.17
N TYR A 79 -9.18 -4.92 28.67
CA TYR A 79 -8.42 -6.11 28.36
C TYR A 79 -9.34 -7.29 28.10
N LEU A 80 -8.87 -8.14 27.20
CA LEU A 80 -9.41 -9.46 26.98
C LEU A 80 -8.28 -10.46 27.19
N SER A 81 -8.54 -11.46 28.02
CA SER A 81 -7.58 -12.49 28.36
C SER A 81 -8.24 -13.87 28.33
N VAL A 82 -7.46 -14.85 27.88
CA VAL A 82 -7.76 -16.28 28.01
C VAL A 82 -6.74 -16.99 28.94
N ASN A 83 -5.77 -16.26 29.55
CA ASN A 83 -4.76 -16.78 30.51
C ASN A 83 -3.99 -15.65 31.26
N ASP A 84 -3.26 -15.97 32.32
CA ASP A 84 -2.59 -15.04 33.24
C ASP A 84 -1.65 -14.02 32.55
N TYR A 85 -1.80 -12.77 33.00
CA TYR A 85 -1.56 -11.53 32.25
C TYR A 85 -0.15 -10.94 32.39
N GLN A 86 0.63 -11.30 33.40
CA GLN A 86 1.77 -10.47 33.81
C GLN A 86 3.15 -10.84 33.27
N ARG A 87 3.33 -11.97 32.58
CA ARG A 87 4.69 -12.47 32.27
C ARG A 87 5.18 -12.24 30.83
N TRP A 88 4.30 -11.97 29.87
CA TRP A 88 4.64 -12.09 28.44
C TRP A 88 4.30 -10.88 27.56
N MET A 89 3.72 -9.82 28.12
CA MET A 89 3.51 -8.58 27.35
C MET A 89 4.84 -7.86 27.09
N GLY A 90 5.00 -7.33 25.89
CA GLY A 90 6.16 -6.52 25.51
C GLY A 90 7.20 -7.21 24.65
N GLY A 91 7.03 -8.46 24.21
CA GLY A 91 8.00 -9.11 23.31
C GLY A 91 8.24 -8.34 22.00
N VAL A 92 7.17 -7.84 21.38
CA VAL A 92 7.25 -7.01 20.16
C VAL A 92 7.82 -5.63 20.46
N ASP A 93 7.41 -4.99 21.56
CA ASP A 93 7.90 -3.66 21.96
C ASP A 93 9.38 -3.69 22.34
N VAL A 94 9.83 -4.73 23.04
CA VAL A 94 11.23 -4.96 23.39
C VAL A 94 12.05 -5.25 22.13
N HIS A 95 11.53 -6.05 21.19
CA HIS A 95 12.20 -6.28 19.92
C HIS A 95 12.31 -4.98 19.09
N ASP A 96 11.24 -4.20 18.99
CA ASP A 96 11.25 -2.92 18.27
C ASP A 96 12.15 -1.88 18.97
N GLN A 97 12.18 -1.87 20.30
CA GLN A 97 13.11 -1.07 21.10
C GLN A 97 14.57 -1.50 20.84
N LEU A 98 14.86 -2.80 20.84
CA LEU A 98 16.19 -3.33 20.53
C LEU A 98 16.63 -3.00 19.10
N ARG A 99 15.66 -2.91 18.18
CA ARG A 99 15.84 -2.58 16.76
C ARG A 99 16.02 -1.08 16.51
N LEU A 100 15.31 -0.21 17.24
CA LEU A 100 15.32 1.25 17.08
C LEU A 100 16.38 1.97 17.95
N GLN A 101 17.15 1.25 18.76
CA GLN A 101 18.22 1.77 19.61
C GLN A 101 19.57 1.97 18.86
N SER A 102 20.66 2.17 19.62
CA SER A 102 22.01 2.65 19.26
C SER A 102 22.72 2.03 18.05
N PHE A 103 22.16 0.99 17.43
CA PHE A 103 22.73 0.29 16.27
C PHE A 103 21.78 0.22 15.06
N SER A 104 20.69 1.00 15.05
CA SER A 104 19.73 0.99 13.93
C SER A 104 20.32 1.60 12.66
N LEU A 105 20.47 0.80 11.60
CA LEU A 105 20.85 1.27 10.28
C LEU A 105 19.72 2.09 9.64
N GLN A 106 18.46 1.79 9.97
CA GLN A 106 17.30 2.55 9.51
C GLN A 106 17.37 4.04 9.93
N LEU A 107 17.85 4.34 11.13
CA LEU A 107 17.94 5.70 11.65
C LEU A 107 19.19 6.45 11.17
N SER A 108 20.25 5.73 10.77
CA SER A 108 21.52 6.33 10.37
C SER A 108 21.50 6.96 8.97
N THR A 109 20.62 6.48 8.06
CA THR A 109 20.62 6.93 6.67
C THR A 109 19.21 7.15 6.12
N ARG A 110 18.98 8.31 5.49
CA ARG A 110 17.73 8.62 4.76
C ARG A 110 17.93 8.47 3.26
N PHE A 111 17.15 7.58 2.66
CA PHE A 111 17.13 7.39 1.20
C PHE A 111 15.90 8.01 0.56
N THR A 112 16.05 8.51 -0.67
CA THR A 112 14.94 9.04 -1.48
C THR A 112 13.97 7.96 -1.96
N LYS A 113 14.41 6.69 -2.01
CA LYS A 113 13.60 5.55 -2.46
C LYS A 113 13.22 4.67 -1.25
N TYR A 114 11.93 4.40 -1.10
CA TYR A 114 11.38 3.68 0.06
C TYR A 114 11.96 2.27 0.25
N TYR A 115 12.29 1.56 -0.85
CA TYR A 115 12.77 0.17 -0.79
C TYR A 115 14.16 0.05 -0.15
N LYS A 116 15.02 1.08 -0.27
CA LYS A 116 16.34 1.08 0.38
C LYS A 116 16.20 1.16 1.90
N GLY A 117 15.30 2.00 2.38
CA GLY A 117 14.94 2.05 3.79
C GLY A 117 14.33 0.73 4.27
N LEU A 118 13.43 0.12 3.49
CA LEU A 118 12.86 -1.19 3.80
C LEU A 118 13.92 -2.30 3.88
N PHE A 119 14.91 -2.30 3.00
CA PHE A 119 16.04 -3.24 3.06
C PHE A 119 16.81 -3.12 4.38
N LEU A 120 17.18 -1.90 4.78
CA LEU A 120 17.85 -1.70 6.08
C LEU A 120 16.99 -2.14 7.26
N ARG A 121 15.65 -2.04 7.14
CA ARG A 121 14.76 -2.56 8.19
C ARG A 121 14.83 -4.07 8.35
N PHE A 122 14.93 -4.78 7.24
CA PHE A 122 15.10 -6.24 7.26
C PHE A 122 16.50 -6.63 7.75
N LEU A 123 17.53 -5.87 7.39
CA LEU A 123 18.87 -6.10 7.90
C LEU A 123 18.94 -5.89 9.42
N ASP A 124 18.36 -4.80 9.94
CA ASP A 124 18.25 -4.56 11.39
C ASP A 124 17.53 -5.72 12.11
N LEU A 125 16.44 -6.24 11.53
CA LEU A 125 15.71 -7.41 12.06
C LEU A 125 16.58 -8.68 12.07
N ALA A 126 17.27 -8.96 10.96
CA ALA A 126 18.15 -10.12 10.84
C ALA A 126 19.30 -10.06 11.85
N MET A 127 19.90 -8.89 12.05
CA MET A 127 20.99 -8.67 13.00
C MET A 127 20.54 -8.91 14.45
N VAL A 128 19.35 -8.43 14.83
CA VAL A 128 18.78 -8.69 16.17
C VAL A 128 18.51 -10.19 16.37
N ASN A 129 17.92 -10.87 15.38
CA ASN A 129 17.65 -12.31 15.45
C ASN A 129 18.94 -13.15 15.52
N ALA A 130 19.97 -12.77 14.77
CA ALA A 130 21.27 -13.44 14.80
C ALA A 130 21.94 -13.28 16.18
N TYR A 131 21.85 -12.10 16.79
CA TYR A 131 22.37 -11.87 18.14
C TYR A 131 21.58 -12.67 19.21
N ILE A 132 20.26 -12.75 19.10
CA ILE A 132 19.44 -13.61 19.99
C ILE A 132 19.90 -15.07 19.87
N SER A 133 20.15 -15.54 18.64
CA SER A 133 20.64 -16.89 18.38
C SER A 133 22.01 -17.12 19.02
N HIS A 134 22.94 -16.16 18.89
CA HIS A 134 24.24 -16.23 19.55
C HIS A 134 24.13 -16.31 21.08
N LYS A 135 23.25 -15.52 21.71
CA LYS A 135 23.04 -15.59 23.17
C LYS A 135 22.52 -16.96 23.60
N GLU A 136 21.63 -17.56 22.81
CA GLU A 136 21.09 -18.88 23.09
C GLU A 136 22.15 -19.97 22.91
N THR A 137 22.97 -19.90 21.85
CA THR A 137 24.10 -20.82 21.66
C THR A 137 25.12 -20.72 22.80
N ALA A 138 25.46 -19.51 23.25
CA ALA A 138 26.35 -19.30 24.38
C ALA A 138 25.76 -19.90 25.68
N ARG A 139 24.45 -19.73 25.90
CA ARG A 139 23.72 -20.33 27.02
C ARG A 139 23.79 -21.86 27.01
N LEU A 140 23.56 -22.48 25.84
CA LEU A 140 23.64 -23.93 25.67
C LEU A 140 25.06 -24.47 25.84
N ALA A 141 26.07 -23.72 25.40
CA ALA A 141 27.48 -24.07 25.55
C ALA A 141 28.06 -23.76 26.94
N GLY A 142 27.28 -23.12 27.83
CA GLY A 142 27.75 -22.70 29.16
C GLY A 142 28.78 -21.55 29.13
N THR A 143 28.88 -20.82 28.03
CA THR A 143 29.83 -19.70 27.87
C THR A 143 29.16 -18.36 28.10
N THR A 144 29.94 -17.36 28.52
CA THR A 144 29.44 -16.00 28.71
C THR A 144 29.14 -15.36 27.35
N PRO A 145 27.90 -14.92 27.08
CA PRO A 145 27.56 -14.27 25.82
C PRO A 145 28.27 -12.92 25.69
N MET A 146 28.89 -12.68 24.54
CA MET A 146 29.49 -11.39 24.18
C MET A 146 28.48 -10.24 24.25
N SER A 147 28.98 -9.02 24.49
CA SER A 147 28.17 -7.81 24.40
C SER A 147 27.69 -7.59 22.96
N ARG A 148 26.54 -6.92 22.79
CA ARG A 148 25.93 -6.71 21.47
C ARG A 148 26.83 -5.92 20.51
N GLY A 149 27.55 -4.92 21.03
CA GLY A 149 28.46 -4.11 20.22
C GLY A 149 29.69 -4.90 19.78
N ASP A 150 30.31 -5.63 20.71
CA ASP A 150 31.49 -6.44 20.41
C ASP A 150 31.16 -7.56 19.42
N TRP A 151 29.99 -8.18 19.58
CA TRP A 151 29.51 -9.19 18.65
C TRP A 151 29.27 -8.63 17.24
N TYR A 152 28.72 -7.42 17.11
CA TYR A 152 28.59 -6.74 15.81
C TYR A 152 29.94 -6.40 15.19
N CYS A 153 30.92 -5.96 15.98
CA CYS A 153 32.28 -5.71 15.49
C CYS A 153 32.94 -6.99 14.95
N VAL A 154 32.82 -8.10 15.67
CA VAL A 154 33.32 -9.41 15.22
C VAL A 154 32.62 -9.84 13.93
N LEU A 155 31.28 -9.74 13.88
CA LEU A 155 30.52 -10.10 12.69
C LEU A 155 30.89 -9.22 11.49
N GLN A 156 31.05 -7.92 11.70
CA GLN A 156 31.47 -6.99 10.65
C GLN A 156 32.86 -7.37 10.12
N ASN A 157 33.81 -7.67 11.00
CA ASN A 157 35.15 -8.10 10.60
C ASN A 157 35.12 -9.42 9.83
N GLN A 158 34.32 -10.39 10.26
CA GLN A 158 34.13 -11.65 9.53
C GLN A 158 33.55 -11.40 8.13
N LEU A 159 32.52 -10.56 8.01
CA LEU A 159 31.91 -10.21 6.73
C LEU A 159 32.87 -9.46 5.79
N LEU A 160 33.76 -8.63 6.33
CA LEU A 160 34.80 -7.92 5.55
C LEU A 160 35.93 -8.83 5.11
N GLN A 161 36.18 -9.93 5.81
CA GLN A 161 37.23 -10.90 5.48
C GLN A 161 36.80 -11.93 4.45
N LEU A 162 35.50 -11.99 4.10
CA LEU A 162 34.99 -12.88 3.06
C LEU A 162 35.60 -12.53 1.70
N LYS A 163 36.33 -13.47 1.12
CA LYS A 163 36.89 -13.40 -0.22
C LYS A 163 35.99 -14.11 -1.21
N ALA A 164 36.15 -13.80 -2.50
CA ALA A 164 35.45 -14.49 -3.57
C ALA A 164 35.72 -16.02 -3.55
N GLU A 165 36.89 -16.42 -3.04
CA GLU A 165 37.33 -17.80 -2.86
C GLU A 165 36.53 -18.56 -1.79
N ASP A 166 36.00 -17.87 -0.77
CA ASP A 166 35.21 -18.47 0.32
C ASP A 166 33.77 -18.81 -0.11
N PHE A 167 33.35 -18.30 -1.27
CA PHE A 167 32.08 -18.64 -1.89
C PHE A 167 32.30 -19.80 -2.87
N GLU A 168 32.24 -21.04 -2.37
CA GLU A 168 32.26 -22.21 -3.25
C GLU A 168 31.09 -22.15 -4.23
N GLY A 169 31.45 -22.21 -5.51
CA GLY A 169 30.52 -22.43 -6.61
C GLY A 169 29.36 -21.44 -6.59
N VAL A 170 29.46 -20.39 -7.41
CA VAL A 170 28.24 -19.86 -7.98
C VAL A 170 27.64 -21.03 -8.76
N VAL A 171 26.74 -21.78 -8.13
CA VAL A 171 25.67 -22.48 -8.83
C VAL A 171 24.89 -21.33 -9.42
N VAL A 172 25.38 -20.83 -10.56
CA VAL A 172 24.60 -20.08 -11.48
C VAL A 172 23.54 -21.10 -11.81
N THR A 173 22.42 -21.05 -11.10
CA THR A 173 21.18 -21.52 -11.68
C THR A 173 21.18 -20.78 -13.01
N PRO A 174 21.37 -21.46 -14.16
CA PRO A 174 21.42 -20.76 -15.43
C PRO A 174 20.24 -19.83 -15.41
N PRO A 175 20.42 -18.51 -15.65
CA PRO A 175 19.31 -17.58 -15.54
C PRO A 175 18.19 -18.21 -16.35
N PRO A 176 17.06 -18.59 -15.73
CA PRO A 176 16.01 -19.31 -16.44
C PRO A 176 15.73 -18.45 -17.66
N PRO A 177 15.95 -18.99 -18.87
CA PRO A 177 16.36 -18.25 -20.06
C PRO A 177 15.50 -17.01 -20.21
N SER A 178 16.02 -15.85 -19.76
CA SER A 178 15.24 -14.66 -19.38
C SER A 178 13.73 -14.85 -19.56
N GLN A 179 13.13 -15.74 -18.77
CA GLN A 179 11.70 -15.73 -18.69
C GLN A 179 11.47 -14.50 -17.84
N LYS A 180 11.36 -13.33 -18.51
CA LYS A 180 10.39 -12.30 -18.12
C LYS A 180 9.30 -13.10 -17.46
N ARG A 181 8.95 -12.83 -16.20
CA ARG A 181 7.72 -13.37 -15.63
C ARG A 181 6.62 -13.01 -16.63
N ARG A 182 6.40 -13.87 -17.64
CA ARG A 182 5.13 -14.28 -18.12
C ARG A 182 4.60 -14.86 -16.84
N ARG A 183 3.95 -13.98 -16.05
CA ARG A 183 2.64 -14.32 -15.51
C ARG A 183 2.09 -15.32 -16.49
N THR A 184 1.85 -16.56 -16.07
CA THR A 184 1.11 -17.53 -16.87
C THR A 184 0.09 -16.69 -17.61
N PRO A 185 0.21 -16.51 -18.94
CA PRO A 185 -0.72 -15.65 -19.60
C PRO A 185 -1.98 -16.45 -19.41
N VAL A 186 -2.80 -16.05 -18.45
CA VAL A 186 -4.24 -16.13 -18.61
C VAL A 186 -4.38 -15.63 -20.04
N ARG A 187 -4.75 -16.54 -20.95
CA ARG A 187 -4.97 -16.24 -22.35
C ARG A 187 -6.21 -15.35 -22.39
N ILE A 188 -6.12 -14.16 -21.81
CA ILE A 188 -7.03 -13.06 -22.04
C ILE A 188 -6.57 -12.55 -23.39
N SER A 189 -7.07 -13.15 -24.47
CA SER A 189 -6.92 -12.63 -25.82
C SER A 189 -7.13 -11.11 -25.80
N HIS A 190 -6.52 -10.38 -26.75
CA HIS A 190 -6.89 -8.98 -26.93
C HIS A 190 -8.42 -8.91 -27.02
N ALA A 191 -9.02 -8.15 -26.12
CA ALA A 191 -10.45 -7.98 -26.03
C ALA A 191 -10.76 -6.49 -26.11
N LEU A 192 -11.91 -6.19 -26.70
CA LEU A 192 -12.40 -4.85 -26.85
C LEU A 192 -13.33 -4.54 -25.67
N GLU A 193 -12.92 -3.63 -24.81
CA GLU A 193 -13.68 -3.22 -23.63
C GLU A 193 -14.35 -1.86 -23.89
N GLN A 194 -15.58 -1.69 -23.40
CA GLN A 194 -16.29 -0.42 -23.48
C GLN A 194 -15.99 0.44 -22.26
N SER A 195 -15.75 1.73 -22.46
CA SER A 195 -15.48 2.67 -21.38
C SER A 195 -16.77 3.10 -20.67
N GLU A 196 -16.71 3.08 -19.33
CA GLU A 196 -17.74 3.63 -18.43
C GLU A 196 -17.53 5.12 -18.09
N ASP A 197 -16.77 5.86 -18.93
CA ASP A 197 -16.63 7.30 -18.78
C ASP A 197 -17.89 8.02 -19.32
N TRP A 198 -18.79 8.45 -18.44
CA TRP A 198 -20.01 9.20 -18.80
C TRP A 198 -19.84 10.73 -18.71
N VAL A 199 -20.50 11.47 -19.59
CA VAL A 199 -20.53 12.95 -19.63
C VAL A 199 -21.94 13.42 -19.95
N THR A 200 -22.44 14.41 -19.21
CA THR A 200 -23.72 15.07 -19.52
C THR A 200 -23.49 16.16 -20.55
N VAL A 201 -24.19 16.08 -21.70
CA VAL A 201 -24.17 17.11 -22.74
C VAL A 201 -25.61 17.47 -23.05
N SER A 202 -25.98 18.74 -22.84
CA SER A 202 -27.33 19.26 -23.05
C SER A 202 -28.41 18.45 -22.31
N GLY A 203 -28.16 18.13 -21.04
CA GLY A 203 -29.09 17.37 -20.19
C GLY A 203 -29.11 15.85 -20.41
N VAL A 204 -28.49 15.34 -21.49
CA VAL A 204 -28.46 13.91 -21.81
C VAL A 204 -27.11 13.30 -21.41
N GLN A 205 -27.15 12.19 -20.66
CA GLN A 205 -25.94 11.42 -20.35
C GLN A 205 -25.47 10.66 -21.59
N LYS A 206 -24.24 10.94 -22.02
CA LYS A 206 -23.59 10.27 -23.16
C LYS A 206 -22.21 9.77 -22.75
N ARG A 207 -21.83 8.59 -23.22
CA ARG A 207 -20.47 8.08 -23.02
C ARG A 207 -19.45 8.94 -23.75
N ARG A 208 -18.32 9.20 -23.11
CA ARG A 208 -17.25 10.02 -23.65
C ARG A 208 -16.56 9.27 -24.80
N GLN A 209 -16.62 9.87 -25.98
CA GLN A 209 -15.95 9.32 -27.16
C GLN A 209 -14.52 9.85 -27.29
N ARG A 210 -13.58 9.01 -27.70
CA ARG A 210 -12.19 9.40 -27.98
C ARG A 210 -11.75 8.97 -29.36
N SER A 211 -10.74 9.63 -29.91
CA SER A 211 -10.24 9.36 -31.26
C SER A 211 -9.65 7.94 -31.38
N CYS A 212 -10.13 7.19 -32.37
CA CYS A 212 -9.59 5.88 -32.70
C CYS A 212 -8.19 6.01 -33.30
N LYS A 213 -7.24 5.16 -32.84
CA LYS A 213 -5.85 5.21 -33.30
C LYS A 213 -5.66 4.81 -34.75
N VAL A 214 -6.30 3.73 -35.19
CA VAL A 214 -6.25 3.29 -36.59
C VAL A 214 -6.90 4.31 -37.52
N CYS A 215 -8.09 4.84 -37.17
CA CYS A 215 -8.71 5.89 -37.98
C CYS A 215 -7.91 7.19 -38.03
N ALA A 216 -7.10 7.47 -37.00
CA ALA A 216 -6.21 8.63 -37.01
C ALA A 216 -4.98 8.42 -37.92
N LEU A 217 -4.53 7.18 -38.08
CA LEU A 217 -3.43 6.79 -38.98
C LEU A 217 -3.90 6.70 -40.44
N LEU A 218 -5.00 6.00 -40.70
CA LEU A 218 -5.51 5.72 -42.04
C LEU A 218 -6.42 6.82 -42.62
N ARG A 219 -6.39 8.03 -42.05
CA ARG A 219 -7.18 9.14 -42.58
C ARG A 219 -6.53 9.70 -43.84
N THR A 220 -7.34 9.82 -44.90
CA THR A 220 -6.94 10.43 -46.18
C THR A 220 -6.69 11.92 -46.07
N ASN A 221 -7.43 12.64 -45.21
CA ASN A 221 -7.25 14.08 -45.00
C ASN A 221 -6.85 14.38 -43.53
N PRO A 222 -5.60 14.85 -43.29
CA PRO A 222 -5.13 15.21 -41.95
C PRO A 222 -5.90 16.35 -41.26
N LYS A 223 -6.61 17.20 -42.03
CA LYS A 223 -7.44 18.30 -41.49
C LYS A 223 -8.79 17.79 -40.95
N LYS A 224 -9.25 16.61 -41.36
CA LYS A 224 -10.49 16.01 -40.85
C LYS A 224 -10.24 15.31 -39.50
N LYS A 225 -11.22 15.43 -38.59
CA LYS A 225 -11.21 14.72 -37.30
C LYS A 225 -11.27 13.22 -37.56
N SER A 226 -10.42 12.46 -36.87
CA SER A 226 -10.51 11.00 -36.88
C SER A 226 -11.81 10.55 -36.25
N PHE A 227 -12.35 9.41 -36.69
CA PHE A 227 -13.50 8.82 -36.05
C PHE A 227 -13.28 8.54 -34.56
N ALA A 228 -14.35 8.73 -33.78
CA ALA A 228 -14.33 8.51 -32.35
C ALA A 228 -14.95 7.15 -31.97
N THR A 229 -14.56 6.61 -30.83
CA THR A 229 -15.00 5.33 -30.26
C THR A 229 -15.12 5.43 -28.75
N THR A 230 -15.98 4.61 -28.15
CA THR A 230 -16.08 4.40 -26.69
C THR A 230 -15.33 3.14 -26.26
N PHE A 231 -14.73 2.42 -27.20
CA PHE A 231 -14.06 1.15 -26.97
C PHE A 231 -12.54 1.30 -26.94
N PHE A 232 -11.88 0.52 -26.08
CA PHE A 232 -10.44 0.47 -25.96
C PHE A 232 -9.94 -0.96 -25.74
N CYS A 233 -8.66 -1.20 -26.02
CA CYS A 233 -8.00 -2.45 -25.66
C CYS A 233 -7.17 -2.22 -24.39
N GLN A 234 -7.53 -2.88 -23.29
CA GLN A 234 -6.83 -2.74 -22.01
C GLN A 234 -5.36 -3.18 -22.13
N ARG A 235 -5.07 -4.21 -22.94
CA ARG A 235 -3.73 -4.77 -23.11
C ARG A 235 -2.77 -3.89 -23.93
N CYS A 236 -3.31 -3.07 -24.84
CA CYS A 236 -2.54 -2.08 -25.59
C CYS A 236 -2.50 -0.71 -24.91
N SER A 237 -3.15 -0.57 -23.75
CA SER A 237 -3.13 0.65 -22.96
C SER A 237 -1.91 0.69 -22.04
N VAL A 238 -1.35 1.88 -21.81
CA VAL A 238 -0.21 2.07 -20.90
C VAL A 238 -0.67 2.96 -19.75
N ASP A 239 -0.77 2.38 -18.55
CA ASP A 239 -1.31 3.02 -17.34
C ASP A 239 -2.71 3.64 -17.59
N ALA A 240 -2.86 4.94 -17.33
CA ALA A 240 -4.07 5.71 -17.61
C ALA A 240 -4.24 6.05 -19.10
N ALA A 241 -3.21 5.90 -19.95
CA ALA A 241 -3.28 6.21 -21.37
C ALA A 241 -3.91 5.04 -22.15
N LYS A 242 -5.23 5.11 -22.35
CA LYS A 242 -6.00 4.06 -23.02
C LYS A 242 -5.78 4.02 -24.55
N CYS A 243 -5.70 2.82 -25.11
CA CYS A 243 -5.63 2.59 -26.56
C CYS A 243 -7.04 2.41 -27.16
N TRP A 244 -7.55 3.49 -27.76
CA TRP A 244 -8.91 3.55 -28.29
C TRP A 244 -9.00 2.96 -29.70
N LEU A 245 -9.81 1.93 -29.86
CA LEU A 245 -10.01 1.19 -31.12
C LEU A 245 -11.49 1.03 -31.42
N CYS A 246 -11.85 1.12 -32.70
CA CYS A 246 -13.22 0.97 -33.14
C CYS A 246 -13.51 -0.50 -33.53
N ASN A 247 -14.69 -1.03 -33.24
CA ASN A 247 -15.10 -2.35 -33.76
C ASN A 247 -15.86 -2.28 -35.09
N LYS A 248 -15.54 -1.29 -35.92
CA LYS A 248 -16.25 -1.07 -37.20
C LYS A 248 -15.27 -1.16 -38.35
N ILE A 249 -15.71 -1.77 -39.44
CA ILE A 249 -15.01 -1.73 -40.73
C ILE A 249 -15.16 -0.32 -41.26
N ARG A 250 -14.08 0.46 -41.22
CA ARG A 250 -14.05 1.87 -41.66
C ARG A 250 -13.01 2.15 -42.73
N HIS A 251 -12.09 1.22 -42.92
CA HIS A 251 -10.95 1.36 -43.81
C HIS A 251 -10.67 0.00 -44.47
N LYS A 252 -10.32 0.05 -45.76
CA LYS A 252 -9.67 -1.08 -46.45
C LYS A 252 -8.17 -1.00 -46.16
N TYR A 253 -7.59 -2.08 -45.67
CA TYR A 253 -6.16 -2.18 -45.42
C TYR A 253 -5.63 -3.44 -46.08
N GLN A 254 -4.58 -3.32 -46.91
CA GLN A 254 -4.07 -4.40 -47.76
C GLN A 254 -5.16 -5.09 -48.62
N GLY A 255 -6.11 -4.31 -49.13
CA GLY A 255 -7.21 -4.83 -49.96
C GLY A 255 -8.33 -5.55 -49.19
N GLN A 256 -8.20 -5.75 -47.87
CA GLN A 256 -9.21 -6.41 -47.04
C GLN A 256 -10.03 -5.42 -46.20
N ASP A 257 -11.32 -5.72 -46.03
CA ASP A 257 -12.25 -5.00 -45.16
C ASP A 257 -12.10 -5.51 -43.72
N LYS A 258 -11.32 -4.79 -42.90
CA LYS A 258 -11.04 -5.16 -41.51
C LYS A 258 -11.55 -4.10 -40.53
N THR A 259 -11.88 -4.52 -39.30
CA THR A 259 -12.20 -3.57 -38.22
C THR A 259 -10.93 -2.85 -37.76
N CYS A 260 -11.07 -1.66 -37.17
CA CYS A 260 -9.92 -0.98 -36.57
C CYS A 260 -9.20 -1.84 -35.52
N PHE A 261 -9.93 -2.71 -34.82
CA PHE A 261 -9.37 -3.64 -33.86
C PHE A 261 -8.51 -4.70 -34.54
N ALA A 262 -9.02 -5.35 -35.59
CA ALA A 262 -8.28 -6.34 -36.38
C ALA A 262 -7.00 -5.74 -36.99
N ILE A 263 -7.09 -4.58 -37.65
CA ILE A 263 -5.93 -3.90 -38.24
C ILE A 263 -4.85 -3.60 -37.19
N TRP A 264 -5.25 -3.18 -35.98
CA TRP A 264 -4.30 -2.86 -34.91
C TRP A 264 -3.55 -4.10 -34.39
N HIS A 265 -4.22 -5.25 -34.31
CA HIS A 265 -3.67 -6.45 -33.70
C HIS A 265 -2.99 -7.38 -34.71
N GLU A 266 -3.57 -7.54 -35.90
CA GLU A 266 -3.06 -8.44 -36.95
C GLU A 266 -1.98 -7.75 -37.78
N ASP A 267 -2.23 -6.51 -38.21
CA ASP A 267 -1.37 -5.86 -39.22
C ASP A 267 -0.31 -4.93 -38.59
N PHE A 268 -0.63 -4.30 -37.45
CA PHE A 268 0.28 -3.35 -36.77
C PHE A 268 1.02 -3.93 -35.55
N ASP A 269 0.90 -5.24 -35.27
CA ASP A 269 1.48 -5.93 -34.10
C ASP A 269 1.32 -5.10 -32.80
N CYS A 270 0.06 -4.74 -32.50
CA CYS A 270 -0.28 -3.92 -31.34
C CYS A 270 0.40 -2.55 -31.29
N GLY A 271 0.76 -1.99 -32.45
CA GLY A 271 1.40 -0.69 -32.61
C GLY A 271 2.93 -0.73 -32.74
N LYS A 272 3.55 -1.93 -32.83
CA LYS A 272 5.00 -2.09 -33.00
C LYS A 272 5.44 -2.06 -34.46
N SER A 273 4.63 -2.58 -35.38
CA SER A 273 4.94 -2.70 -36.81
C SER A 273 4.09 -1.77 -37.66
N ILE A 274 3.96 -0.50 -37.25
CA ILE A 274 3.21 0.49 -38.03
C ILE A 274 4.05 0.90 -39.24
N PRO A 275 3.52 0.80 -40.48
CA PRO A 275 4.25 1.21 -41.67
C PRO A 275 4.69 2.67 -41.62
N VAL A 276 5.96 2.92 -42.00
CA VAL A 276 6.57 4.26 -42.01
C VAL A 276 5.80 5.22 -42.93
N ILE A 277 5.19 4.71 -44.00
CA ILE A 277 4.35 5.46 -44.94
C ILE A 277 3.14 6.14 -44.28
N LEU A 278 2.69 5.69 -43.10
CA LEU A 278 1.58 6.31 -42.35
C LEU A 278 2.05 7.50 -41.48
N GLY A 279 3.35 7.80 -41.48
CA GLY A 279 3.91 9.11 -41.16
C GLY A 279 3.85 9.59 -39.70
N LYS A 280 3.27 8.84 -38.75
CA LYS A 280 3.23 9.24 -37.32
C LYS A 280 3.30 8.05 -36.35
N LYS A 281 4.21 8.14 -35.37
CA LYS A 281 4.18 7.27 -34.17
C LYS A 281 2.85 7.49 -33.44
N VAL A 282 2.20 6.39 -33.05
CA VAL A 282 0.95 6.47 -32.29
C VAL A 282 1.25 6.90 -30.86
N VAL A 283 0.77 8.08 -30.48
CA VAL A 283 0.89 8.58 -29.11
C VAL A 283 -0.38 8.27 -28.33
N LEU A 284 -0.26 7.46 -27.29
CA LEU A 284 -1.31 7.29 -26.28
C LEU A 284 -1.31 8.52 -25.38
N ARG A 285 -2.47 9.18 -25.25
CA ARG A 285 -2.61 10.37 -24.40
C ARG A 285 -3.26 9.97 -23.09
N ARG A 286 -2.67 10.43 -21.97
CA ARG A 286 -3.32 10.32 -20.66
C ARG A 286 -4.59 11.19 -20.64
N PRO A 287 -5.62 10.82 -19.88
CA PRO A 287 -6.74 11.71 -19.61
C PRO A 287 -6.18 13.02 -19.05
N GLY A 288 -6.66 14.16 -19.56
CA GLY A 288 -6.38 15.43 -18.89
C GLY A 288 -6.86 15.32 -17.44
N LYS A 289 -6.07 15.84 -16.49
CA LYS A 289 -6.55 16.09 -15.12
C LYS A 289 -7.91 16.81 -15.25
N LYS A 290 -8.89 16.48 -14.40
CA LYS A 290 -10.15 17.25 -14.31
C LYS A 290 -9.77 18.72 -14.43
N ALA A 291 -10.34 19.42 -15.42
CA ALA A 291 -10.10 20.85 -15.57
C ALA A 291 -10.40 21.46 -14.20
N GLY A 292 -9.36 21.84 -13.47
CA GLY A 292 -9.53 22.71 -12.33
C GLY A 292 -10.26 23.94 -12.84
N VAL A 293 -11.11 24.52 -11.99
CA VAL A 293 -11.76 25.81 -12.20
C VAL A 293 -10.84 26.68 -13.04
N ARG A 294 -11.32 27.09 -14.23
CA ARG A 294 -10.59 27.96 -15.15
C ARG A 294 -9.97 29.08 -14.31
N LYS A 295 -8.64 29.11 -14.19
CA LYS A 295 -7.98 30.22 -13.51
C LYS A 295 -8.37 31.47 -14.29
N LYS A 296 -9.06 32.39 -13.61
CA LYS A 296 -9.46 33.68 -14.19
C LYS A 296 -8.22 34.32 -14.81
N THR A 297 -8.32 34.69 -16.07
CA THR A 297 -7.24 35.40 -16.76
C THR A 297 -7.07 36.78 -16.13
N ARG A 298 -5.86 37.33 -16.11
CA ARG A 298 -5.49 38.61 -15.46
C ARG A 298 -6.50 39.77 -15.70
N ARG A 299 -7.13 39.82 -16.88
CA ARG A 299 -8.21 40.77 -17.22
C ARG A 299 -9.50 40.64 -16.40
N GLU A 300 -9.82 39.47 -15.85
CA GLU A 300 -11.02 39.24 -15.03
C GLU A 300 -10.81 39.59 -13.54
N LEU A 301 -9.57 39.90 -13.13
CA LEU A 301 -9.25 40.39 -11.78
C LEU A 301 -9.28 41.92 -11.69
N GLU A 302 -9.09 42.63 -12.81
CA GLU A 302 -9.05 44.10 -12.86
C GLU A 302 -10.45 44.75 -12.83
N LEU A 303 -11.53 43.99 -13.09
CA LEU A 303 -12.90 44.52 -13.13
C LEU A 303 -13.60 44.64 -11.76
N HIS A 304 -12.99 44.16 -10.67
CA HIS A 304 -13.65 44.09 -9.35
C HIS A 304 -12.82 44.69 -8.19
N ALA A 305 -11.77 45.47 -8.50
CA ALA A 305 -10.92 46.11 -7.49
C ALA A 305 -11.19 47.62 -7.32
N GLY A 306 -12.38 48.08 -7.69
CA GLY A 306 -12.89 49.41 -7.34
C GLY A 306 -14.26 49.22 -6.71
N ASP A 307 -14.34 49.48 -5.41
CA ASP A 307 -15.54 49.74 -4.57
C ASP A 307 -15.46 48.98 -3.24
N ALA A 308 -14.75 49.59 -2.28
CA ALA A 308 -15.13 49.66 -0.86
C ALA A 308 -14.02 50.40 -0.09
N GLU A 309 -14.09 51.72 -0.11
CA GLU A 309 -13.48 52.58 0.92
C GLU A 309 -14.23 52.45 2.25
N GLY A 310 -13.52 52.68 3.36
CA GLY A 310 -14.11 53.27 4.57
C GLY A 310 -13.96 52.47 5.87
N GLY A 311 -13.11 52.97 6.78
CA GLY A 311 -13.24 52.71 8.21
C GLY A 311 -11.92 52.57 9.01
N GLU A 312 -11.27 53.70 9.33
CA GLU A 312 -10.31 53.80 10.44
C GLU A 312 -11.00 53.58 11.81
N CYS A 313 -10.30 53.03 12.81
CA CYS A 313 -9.94 53.72 14.07
C CYS A 313 -9.14 52.83 15.06
N LYS A 314 -7.89 53.21 15.28
CA LYS A 314 -7.07 53.34 16.51
C LYS A 314 -7.17 52.39 17.73
N THR A 315 -5.96 51.94 18.10
CA THR A 315 -5.27 51.93 19.43
C THR A 315 -5.77 51.09 20.60
N GLY A 316 -4.81 50.42 21.25
CA GLY A 316 -4.85 50.05 22.67
C GLY A 316 -3.83 48.96 23.04
N ASP A 317 -2.64 49.37 23.49
CA ASP A 317 -1.72 48.54 24.28
C ASP A 317 -2.39 48.06 25.58
N VAL A 318 -2.20 46.77 25.93
CA VAL A 318 -1.53 46.25 27.16
C VAL A 318 -1.11 44.80 26.87
#